data_AF-A0A7W5AM59-F1
#
_entry.id   AF-A0A7W5AM59-F1
#
_cell.length_a   1.000
_cell.length_b   1.000
_cell.length_c   1.000
_cell.angle_alpha   90.00
_cell.angle_beta   90.00
_cell.angle_gamma   90.00
#
_symmetry.space_group_name_H-M   'P 1'
#
loop_
_entity.id
_entity.type
_entity.pdbx_description
1 polymer ?
#
loop_
_entity_poly.entity_id
_entity_poly.type
_entity_poly.pdbx_seq_one_letter_code
_entity_poly.pdbx_strand_id
1 'polypeptide(L)'
;MTGHGPGVSWLAARTGKNPDELAGSPAAVASALREAFALAARSTAPDPEVRARARAEADALREQFAAAPPAEAFAARVTAALRDAADRLRRTD
;
A
#
# COMPACT_ATOMS: atom_id res chain seq x y z
N MET A 1 -1.50 -8.22 15.44
CA MET A 1 -0.51 -7.58 14.55
C MET A 1 -1.23 -7.07 13.33
N THR A 2 -1.52 -5.78 13.27
CA THR A 2 -2.07 -5.09 12.10
C THR A 2 -0.98 -5.01 11.04
N GLY A 3 -0.77 -6.11 10.31
CA GLY A 3 0.17 -6.13 9.21
C GLY A 3 -0.34 -5.24 8.09
N HIS A 4 0.24 -4.04 7.95
CA HIS A 4 -0.05 -3.18 6.81
C HIS A 4 0.24 -3.95 5.51
N GLY A 5 -0.65 -3.82 4.53
CA GLY A 5 -0.47 -4.48 3.24
C GLY A 5 0.78 -3.98 2.51
N PRO A 6 1.33 -4.76 1.55
CA PRO A 6 2.60 -4.45 0.90
C PRO A 6 2.61 -3.08 0.21
N GLY A 7 1.47 -2.63 -0.32
CA GLY A 7 1.34 -1.28 -0.87
C GLY A 7 1.61 -0.18 0.16
N VAL A 8 1.06 -0.28 1.37
CA VAL A 8 1.24 0.71 2.43
C VAL A 8 2.68 0.67 2.96
N SER A 9 3.27 -0.52 3.11
CA SER A 9 4.67 -0.69 3.53
C SER A 9 5.67 -0.13 2.52
N TRP A 10 5.43 -0.35 1.22
CA TRP A 10 6.27 0.21 0.16
C TRP A 10 6.20 1.74 0.14
N LEU A 11 5.00 2.31 0.26
CA LEU A 11 4.78 3.75 0.30
C LEU A 11 5.42 4.42 1.53
N ALA A 12 5.38 3.75 2.68
CA ALA A 12 6.03 4.17 3.90
C ALA A 12 7.55 4.31 3.71
N ALA A 13 8.19 3.26 3.19
CA ALA A 13 9.62 3.28 2.90
C ALA A 13 10.01 4.39 1.91
N ARG A 14 9.18 4.61 0.88
CA ARG A 14 9.46 5.60 -0.18
C ARG A 14 9.30 7.05 0.27
N THR A 15 8.35 7.31 1.16
CA THR A 15 8.07 8.65 1.67
C THR A 15 8.80 8.97 2.98
N GLY A 16 9.56 8.02 3.53
CA GLY A 16 10.24 8.14 4.82
C GLY A 16 9.27 8.21 6.01
N LYS A 17 8.02 7.76 5.83
CA LYS A 17 6.96 7.81 6.83
C LYS A 17 6.72 6.44 7.44
N ASN A 18 6.10 6.39 8.61
CA ASN A 18 5.61 5.11 9.12
C ASN A 18 4.25 4.73 8.46
N PRO A 19 3.87 3.44 8.43
CA PRO A 19 2.62 2.98 7.81
C PRO A 19 1.34 3.55 8.43
N ASP A 20 1.33 3.81 9.74
CA ASP A 20 0.19 4.36 10.48
C ASP A 20 -0.04 5.85 10.14
N GLU A 21 1.03 6.63 9.98
CA GLU A 21 1.02 8.03 9.53
C GLU A 21 0.48 8.16 8.11
N LEU A 22 0.80 7.19 7.26
CA LEU A 22 0.26 7.10 5.91
C LEU A 22 -1.22 6.78 5.91
N ALA A 23 -1.64 5.79 6.69
CA ALA A 23 -3.05 5.40 6.79
C ALA A 23 -3.93 6.49 7.45
N GLY A 24 -3.36 7.26 8.38
CA GLY A 24 -4.06 8.32 9.11
C GLY A 24 -4.12 9.67 8.38
N SER A 25 -3.44 9.84 7.23
CA SER A 25 -3.34 11.14 6.55
C SER A 25 -3.69 11.05 5.06
N PRO A 26 -4.81 11.65 4.63
CA PRO A 26 -5.19 11.73 3.20
C PRO A 26 -4.10 12.38 2.34
N ALA A 27 -3.38 13.37 2.88
CA ALA A 27 -2.27 14.01 2.21
C ALA A 27 -1.06 13.08 2.04
N ALA A 28 -0.80 12.21 3.02
CA ALA A 28 0.24 11.18 2.91
C ALA A 28 -0.14 10.15 1.84
N VAL A 29 -1.40 9.72 1.78
CA VAL A 29 -1.91 8.84 0.71
C VAL A 29 -1.78 9.48 -0.67
N ALA A 30 -2.12 10.76 -0.82
CA ALA A 30 -1.97 11.47 -2.08
C ALA A 30 -0.50 11.59 -2.54
N SER A 31 0.42 11.87 -1.61
CA SER A 31 1.86 11.87 -1.87
C SER A 31 2.34 10.48 -2.32
N ALA A 32 1.84 9.45 -1.67
CA ALA A 32 2.13 8.07 -1.99
C ALA A 32 1.65 7.66 -3.39
N LEU A 33 0.42 8.03 -3.77
CA LEU A 33 -0.10 7.79 -5.12
C LEU A 33 0.75 8.49 -6.19
N ARG A 34 1.24 9.70 -5.90
CA ARG A 34 2.12 10.44 -6.82
C ARG A 34 3.43 9.70 -7.09
N GLU A 35 4.03 9.06 -6.07
CA GLU A 35 5.21 8.20 -6.25
C GLU A 35 4.93 6.96 -7.11
N ALA A 36 3.76 6.35 -6.96
CA ALA A 36 3.33 5.23 -7.81
C ALA A 36 3.17 5.66 -9.28
N PHE A 37 2.56 6.83 -9.52
CA PHE A 37 2.48 7.40 -10.87
C PHE A 37 3.85 7.77 -11.45
N ALA A 38 4.76 8.29 -10.62
CA ALA A 38 6.13 8.58 -11.05
C ALA A 38 6.90 7.30 -11.44
N LEU A 39 6.68 6.18 -10.73
CA LEU A 39 7.23 4.89 -11.12
C LEU A 39 6.66 4.43 -12.49
N ALA A 40 5.35 4.55 -12.69
CA ALA A 40 4.70 4.22 -13.97
C ALA A 40 5.24 5.09 -15.13
N ALA A 41 5.44 6.39 -14.89
CA ALA A 41 6.03 7.29 -15.89
C ALA A 41 7.48 6.93 -16.24
N ARG A 42 8.30 6.54 -15.25
CA ARG A 42 9.68 6.09 -15.48
C ARG A 42 9.73 4.80 -16.30
N SER A 43 8.76 3.90 -16.16
CA SER A 43 8.67 2.69 -17.00
C SER A 43 8.35 2.96 -18.47
N THR A 44 7.93 4.17 -18.83
CA THR A 44 7.74 4.62 -20.22
C THR A 44 8.81 5.62 -20.67
N ALA A 45 9.85 5.85 -19.88
CA ALA A 45 10.89 6.82 -20.19
C ALA A 45 11.65 6.44 -21.49
N PRO A 46 12.11 7.43 -22.29
CA PRO A 46 12.92 7.17 -23.49
C PRO A 46 14.25 6.48 -23.14
N ASP A 47 14.84 6.90 -22.04
CA ASP A 47 16.09 6.37 -21.50
C ASP A 47 15.94 4.88 -21.12
N PRO A 48 16.74 3.98 -21.74
CA PRO A 48 16.66 2.55 -21.50
C PRO A 48 17.09 2.14 -20.08
N GLU A 49 18.03 2.85 -19.45
CA GLU A 49 18.48 2.54 -18.08
C GLU A 49 17.41 2.93 -17.07
N VAL A 50 16.80 4.12 -17.23
CA VAL A 50 15.70 4.58 -16.39
C VAL A 50 14.51 3.62 -16.49
N ARG A 51 14.20 3.17 -17.70
CA ARG A 51 13.13 2.21 -17.96
C ARG A 51 13.42 0.84 -17.34
N ALA A 52 14.63 0.31 -17.49
CA ALA A 52 15.04 -0.96 -16.90
C ALA A 52 14.96 -0.94 -15.38
N ARG A 53 15.47 0.14 -14.75
CA ARG A 53 15.40 0.32 -13.30
C ARG A 53 13.96 0.42 -12.78
N ALA A 54 13.10 1.15 -13.48
CA ALA A 54 11.68 1.25 -13.14
C ALA A 54 10.95 -0.08 -13.30
N ARG A 55 11.30 -0.88 -14.31
CA ARG A 55 10.73 -2.22 -14.52
C ARG A 55 11.09 -3.16 -13.36
N ALA A 56 12.37 -3.21 -12.98
CA ALA A 56 12.84 -4.02 -11.86
C ALA A 56 12.15 -3.61 -10.53
N GLU A 57 11.99 -2.31 -10.29
CA GLU A 57 11.27 -1.79 -9.13
C GLU A 57 9.78 -2.20 -9.15
N ALA A 58 9.12 -2.15 -10.31
CA ALA A 58 7.74 -2.59 -10.48
C ALA A 58 7.57 -4.11 -10.32
N ASP A 59 8.54 -4.91 -10.76
CA ASP A 59 8.49 -6.36 -10.64
C ASP A 59 8.70 -6.81 -9.19
N ALA A 60 9.63 -6.20 -8.46
CA ALA A 60 9.76 -6.41 -7.02
C ALA A 60 8.47 -6.03 -6.26
N LEU A 61 7.77 -4.98 -6.70
CA LEU A 61 6.47 -4.63 -6.15
C LEU A 61 5.43 -5.72 -6.43
N ARG A 62 5.35 -6.21 -7.67
CA ARG A 62 4.43 -7.29 -8.06
C ARG A 62 4.65 -8.55 -7.23
N GLU A 63 5.89 -8.94 -6.97
CA GLU A 63 6.22 -10.09 -6.12
C GLU A 63 5.72 -9.90 -4.68
N GLN A 64 5.88 -8.70 -4.11
CA GLN A 64 5.36 -8.39 -2.78
C GLN A 64 3.82 -8.46 -2.73
N PHE A 65 3.14 -8.01 -3.79
CA PHE A 65 1.69 -8.14 -3.92
C PHE A 65 1.24 -9.58 -4.19
N ALA A 66 2.01 -10.39 -4.91
CA ALA A 66 1.72 -11.81 -5.14
C ALA A 66 1.84 -12.63 -3.84
N ALA A 67 2.75 -12.23 -2.94
CA ALA A 67 2.85 -12.78 -1.59
C ALA A 67 1.76 -12.25 -0.63
N ALA A 68 0.97 -11.27 -1.06
CA ALA A 68 -0.11 -10.71 -0.25
C ALA A 68 -1.34 -11.63 -0.26
N PRO A 69 -2.14 -11.64 0.82
CA PRO A 69 -3.38 -12.39 0.84
C PRO A 69 -4.33 -11.91 -0.29
N PRO A 70 -5.10 -12.83 -0.93
CA PRO A 70 -6.03 -12.49 -2.01
C PRO A 70 -7.03 -11.39 -1.63
N ALA A 71 -7.58 -10.69 -2.63
CA ALA A 71 -8.56 -9.62 -2.42
C ALA A 71 -9.80 -10.07 -1.61
N GLU A 72 -10.26 -11.31 -1.78
CA GLU A 72 -11.34 -11.88 -0.95
C GLU A 72 -10.93 -12.05 0.52
N ALA A 73 -9.69 -12.46 0.78
CA ALA A 73 -9.14 -12.53 2.14
C ALA A 73 -8.96 -11.13 2.75
N PHE A 74 -8.66 -10.11 1.94
CA PHE A 74 -8.64 -8.72 2.38
C PHE A 74 -10.04 -8.21 2.74
N ALA A 75 -11.03 -8.40 1.87
CA ALA A 75 -12.42 -7.99 2.13
C ALA A 75 -12.97 -8.67 3.38
N ALA A 76 -12.76 -9.98 3.53
CA ALA A 76 -13.18 -10.72 4.73
C ALA A 76 -12.53 -10.17 6.02
N ARG A 77 -11.25 -9.79 5.97
CA ARG A 77 -10.54 -9.17 7.11
C ARG A 77 -11.06 -7.76 7.41
N VAL A 78 -11.40 -6.96 6.40
CA VAL A 78 -12.04 -5.65 6.58
C VAL A 78 -13.40 -5.81 7.24
N THR A 79 -14.24 -6.71 6.73
CA THR A 79 -15.55 -6.99 7.33
C THR A 79 -15.43 -7.47 8.78
N ALA A 80 -14.47 -8.35 9.08
CA ALA A 80 -14.21 -8.80 10.45
C ALA A 80 -13.78 -7.64 11.36
N ALA A 81 -12.86 -6.78 10.91
CA ALA A 81 -12.40 -5.62 11.68
C ALA A 81 -13.52 -4.60 11.94
N LEU A 82 -14.40 -4.37 10.97
CA LEU A 82 -15.57 -3.49 11.12
C LEU A 82 -16.57 -4.07 12.12
N ARG A 83 -16.80 -5.38 12.09
CA ARG A 83 -17.68 -6.08 13.03
C ARG A 83 -17.12 -6.01 14.47
N ASP A 84 -15.82 -6.25 14.65
CA ASP A 84 -15.13 -6.10 15.93
C ASP A 84 -15.17 -4.65 16.48
N ALA A 85 -15.07 -3.65 15.60
CA ALA A 85 -15.20 -2.25 15.99
C ALA A 85 -16.64 -1.92 16.45
N ALA A 86 -17.64 -2.40 15.71
CA ALA A 86 -19.05 -2.23 16.07
C ALA A 86 -19.40 -2.93 17.40
N ASP A 87 -18.88 -4.12 17.63
CA ASP A 87 -19.11 -4.87 18.87
C ASP A 87 -18.43 -4.23 20.09
N ARG A 88 -17.28 -3.57 19.89
CA ARG A 88 -16.64 -2.79 20.95
C ARG A 88 -17.48 -1.58 21.33
N LEU A 89 -17.95 -0.80 20.35
CA LEU A 89 -18.82 0.34 20.59
C LEU A 89 -20.08 -0.06 21.38
N ARG A 90 -20.71 -1.17 21.00
CA ARG A 90 -21.95 -1.68 21.63
C ARG A 90 -21.76 -2.20 23.06
N ARG A 91 -20.53 -2.48 23.50
CA ARG A 91 -20.22 -2.88 24.90
C ARG A 91 -19.84 -1.70 25.79
N THR A 92 -19.65 -0.52 25.21
CA THR A 92 -19.32 0.72 25.93
C THR A 92 -20.53 1.62 26.18
N ASP A 93 -21.69 1.28 25.61
CA ASP A 93 -23.04 1.72 26.02
C ASP A 93 -23.62 0.75 27.06
#